data_AF-A0A653CA65-F1
#
_entry.id   AF-A0A653CA65-F1
#
_cell.length_a   1.000
_cell.length_b   1.000
_cell.length_c   1.000
_cell.angle_alpha   90.00
_cell.angle_beta   90.00
_cell.angle_gamma   90.00
#
_symmetry.space_group_name_H-M   'P 1'
#
loop_
_entity.id
_entity.type
_entity.pdbx_description
1 polymer ?
#
loop_
_entity_poly.entity_id
_entity_poly.type
_entity_poly.pdbx_seq_one_letter_code
_entity_poly.pdbx_strand_id
1 'polypeptide(L)'
;MPTYVHLMKQCCSGLGTSCLDKHIIIITIYPKALLLVAVAMAALSIEEQWKNFKATYGKTYDNPEEEQKRYQIFQDKVKYIEDYNNKSEAGEKSGKLAINKFGDLTADEVVERYTDGRPDPDRKPPIGK
;
A
#
# COMPACT_ATOMS: atom_id res chain seq x y z
N MET A 1 28.45 -46.98 28.87
CA MET A 1 27.55 -47.50 27.82
C MET A 1 27.01 -48.84 28.29
N PRO A 2 25.79 -49.24 27.93
CA PRO A 2 24.54 -48.51 27.69
C PRO A 2 23.43 -49.08 28.63
N THR A 3 22.25 -48.49 28.82
CA THR A 3 21.09 -48.71 27.95
C THR A 3 19.92 -47.77 28.29
N TYR A 4 19.26 -47.29 27.23
CA TYR A 4 17.81 -46.98 27.15
C TYR A 4 17.30 -45.81 28.02
N VAL A 5 17.11 -44.59 27.52
CA VAL A 5 16.37 -44.21 26.29
C VAL A 5 15.05 -45.00 26.16
N HIS A 6 14.20 -44.93 27.19
CA HIS A 6 12.83 -45.46 27.11
C HIS A 6 11.79 -44.79 28.04
N LEU A 7 11.96 -43.52 28.38
CA LEU A 7 10.91 -42.73 29.06
C LEU A 7 10.45 -41.56 28.20
N MET A 8 10.29 -41.83 26.91
CA MET A 8 9.55 -41.00 25.94
C MET A 8 8.49 -41.86 25.27
N LYS A 9 7.56 -42.43 26.05
CA LYS A 9 6.26 -42.88 25.55
C LYS A 9 5.24 -43.08 26.68
N GLN A 10 4.17 -42.29 26.55
CA GLN A 10 2.87 -42.35 27.23
C GLN A 10 2.76 -41.92 28.71
N CYS A 11 2.31 -40.67 28.91
CA CYS A 11 0.96 -40.47 29.44
C CYS A 11 0.38 -39.13 28.91
N CYS A 12 -0.36 -39.20 27.81
CA CYS A 12 -1.41 -38.24 27.50
C CYS A 12 -2.62 -38.61 28.37
N SER A 13 -2.98 -37.76 29.33
CA SER A 13 -4.26 -37.81 30.03
C SER A 13 -4.71 -36.39 30.38
N GLY A 14 -5.41 -35.76 29.43
CA GLY A 14 -6.31 -34.62 29.70
C GLY A 14 -5.71 -33.21 29.59
N LEU A 15 -6.44 -32.33 28.88
CA LEU A 15 -6.17 -30.89 28.65
C LEU A 15 -5.07 -30.53 27.64
N GLY A 16 -5.13 -31.14 26.47
CA GLY A 16 -4.42 -30.66 25.28
C GLY A 16 -5.18 -29.58 24.52
N THR A 17 -5.21 -28.33 25.01
CA THR A 17 -5.50 -27.12 24.18
C THR A 17 -4.66 -25.89 24.54
N SER A 18 -3.79 -25.96 25.55
CA SER A 18 -3.21 -24.76 26.19
C SER A 18 -2.13 -23.99 25.39
N CYS A 19 -1.79 -24.41 24.17
CA CYS A 19 -0.88 -23.67 23.29
C CYS A 19 -1.56 -23.02 22.06
N LEU A 20 -2.67 -23.57 21.55
CA LEU A 20 -3.38 -23.00 20.39
C LEU A 20 -4.37 -21.88 20.79
N ASP A 21 -4.95 -21.95 21.99
CA ASP A 21 -5.84 -20.89 22.50
C ASP A 21 -5.07 -19.58 22.77
N LYS A 22 -3.79 -19.65 23.17
CA LYS A 22 -2.98 -18.45 23.47
C LYS A 22 -2.68 -17.61 22.22
N HIS A 23 -2.46 -18.24 21.07
CA HIS A 23 -2.25 -17.52 19.80
C HIS A 23 -3.54 -16.85 19.30
N ILE A 24 -4.69 -17.53 19.44
CA ILE A 24 -6.00 -16.98 19.06
C ILE A 24 -6.38 -15.79 19.95
N ILE A 25 -6.05 -15.83 21.25
CA ILE A 25 -6.28 -14.73 22.19
C ILE A 25 -5.42 -13.49 21.84
N ILE A 26 -4.16 -13.66 21.43
CA ILE A 26 -3.30 -12.52 21.05
C ILE A 26 -3.82 -11.81 19.79
N ILE A 27 -4.25 -12.58 18.78
CA ILE A 27 -4.78 -12.01 17.52
C ILE A 27 -6.11 -11.26 17.76
N THR A 28 -6.93 -11.70 18.73
CA THR A 28 -8.24 -11.10 19.04
C THR A 28 -8.19 -9.97 20.09
N ILE A 29 -7.20 -9.94 20.98
CA ILE A 29 -7.01 -8.86 21.98
C ILE A 29 -6.24 -7.67 21.42
N TYR A 30 -5.33 -7.91 20.46
CA TYR A 30 -4.51 -6.86 19.85
C TYR A 30 -4.81 -6.58 18.36
N PRO A 31 -6.05 -6.69 17.84
CA PRO A 31 -6.34 -6.44 16.43
C PRO A 31 -6.11 -4.96 16.10
N LYS A 32 -6.30 -4.06 17.09
CA LYS A 32 -5.97 -2.64 16.97
C LYS A 32 -4.47 -2.41 16.82
N ALA A 33 -3.63 -3.10 17.61
CA ALA A 33 -2.18 -2.97 17.48
C ALA A 33 -1.70 -3.58 16.15
N LEU A 34 -2.26 -4.72 15.74
CA LEU A 34 -1.98 -5.34 14.44
C LEU A 34 -2.36 -4.41 13.27
N LEU A 35 -3.53 -3.77 13.33
CA LEU A 35 -3.98 -2.80 12.33
C LEU A 35 -3.07 -1.56 12.29
N LEU A 36 -2.68 -1.03 13.46
CA LEU A 36 -1.76 0.11 13.54
C LEU A 36 -0.39 -0.22 12.91
N VAL A 37 0.15 -1.40 13.18
CA VAL A 37 1.40 -1.87 12.56
C VAL A 37 1.25 -1.98 11.03
N ALA A 38 0.15 -2.53 10.53
CA ALA A 38 -0.11 -2.64 9.09
C ALA A 38 -0.23 -1.27 8.41
N VAL A 39 -0.96 -0.32 9.01
CA VAL A 39 -1.08 1.06 8.50
C VAL A 39 0.27 1.77 8.49
N ALA A 40 1.08 1.61 9.54
CA ALA A 40 2.43 2.19 9.58
C ALA A 40 3.35 1.60 8.49
N MET A 41 3.33 0.29 8.27
CA MET A 41 4.09 -0.38 7.19
C MET A 41 3.68 0.14 5.80
N ALA A 42 2.37 0.32 5.55
CA ALA A 42 1.87 0.88 4.31
C ALA A 42 2.32 2.34 4.11
N ALA A 43 2.32 3.15 5.17
CA ALA A 43 2.81 4.52 5.12
C ALA A 43 4.31 4.59 4.79
N LEU A 44 5.12 3.71 5.39
CA LEU A 44 6.55 3.59 5.08
C LEU A 44 6.79 3.22 3.61
N SER A 45 5.98 2.31 3.06
CA SER A 45 6.05 1.92 1.65
C SER A 45 5.80 3.10 0.71
N ILE A 46 4.80 3.94 1.00
CA ILE A 46 4.47 5.07 0.13
C ILE A 46 5.52 6.18 0.21
N GLU A 47 6.10 6.40 1.39
CA GLU A 47 7.18 7.38 1.56
C GLU A 47 8.42 7.00 0.74
N GLU A 48 8.77 5.70 0.68
CA GLU A 48 9.83 5.20 -0.18
C GLU A 48 9.51 5.42 -1.67
N GLN A 49 8.28 5.10 -2.09
CA GLN A 49 7.83 5.36 -3.46
C GLN A 49 7.91 6.85 -3.82
N TRP A 50 7.58 7.74 -2.88
CA TRP A 50 7.70 9.18 -3.06
C TRP A 50 9.15 9.64 -3.23
N LYS A 51 10.06 9.15 -2.38
CA LYS A 51 11.51 9.43 -2.51
C LYS A 51 12.04 8.97 -3.87
N ASN A 52 11.68 7.75 -4.27
CA ASN A 52 12.07 7.19 -5.57
C ASN A 52 11.48 7.98 -6.73
N PHE A 53 10.21 8.40 -6.63
CA PHE A 53 9.56 9.25 -7.63
C PHE A 53 10.30 10.59 -7.81
N LYS A 54 10.59 11.28 -6.70
CA LYS A 54 11.32 12.55 -6.76
C LYS A 54 12.71 12.38 -7.36
N ALA A 55 13.44 11.33 -6.98
CA ALA A 55 14.75 11.03 -7.53
C ALA A 55 14.70 10.69 -9.03
N THR A 56 13.73 9.85 -9.44
CA THR A 56 13.58 9.39 -10.82
C THR A 56 13.24 10.52 -11.78
N TYR A 57 12.39 11.46 -11.35
CA TYR A 57 11.90 12.56 -12.19
C TYR A 57 12.52 13.92 -11.86
N GLY A 58 13.53 13.96 -10.99
CA GLY A 58 14.24 15.19 -10.59
C GLY A 58 13.32 16.25 -9.98
N LYS A 59 12.36 15.84 -9.14
CA LYS A 59 11.36 16.73 -8.55
C LYS A 59 11.92 17.48 -7.34
N THR A 60 11.76 18.79 -7.37
CA THR A 60 12.04 19.72 -6.27
C THR A 60 10.86 20.67 -6.12
N TYR A 61 10.52 21.03 -4.89
CA TYR A 61 9.38 21.91 -4.58
C TYR A 61 9.87 23.13 -3.81
N ASP A 62 9.17 24.26 -3.98
CA ASP A 62 9.66 25.55 -3.50
C ASP A 62 9.53 25.69 -1.97
N ASN A 63 8.53 25.02 -1.39
CA ASN A 63 8.28 25.06 0.05
C ASN A 63 7.64 23.75 0.56
N PRO A 64 7.67 23.51 1.88
CA PRO A 64 7.12 22.28 2.47
C PRO A 64 5.61 22.10 2.28
N GLU A 65 4.86 23.20 2.19
CA GLU A 65 3.40 23.17 2.01
C GLU A 65 3.03 22.68 0.60
N GLU A 66 3.78 23.14 -0.41
CA GLU A 66 3.68 22.63 -1.78
C GLU A 66 4.10 21.17 -1.82
N GLU A 67 5.23 20.79 -1.23
CA GLU A 67 5.65 19.39 -1.19
C GLU A 67 4.57 18.50 -0.57
N GLN A 68 3.95 18.94 0.53
CA GLN A 68 2.88 18.20 1.18
C GLN A 68 1.65 18.05 0.27
N LYS A 69 1.25 19.12 -0.43
CA LYS A 69 0.15 19.06 -1.42
C LYS A 69 0.48 18.08 -2.55
N ARG A 70 1.69 18.15 -3.11
CA ARG A 70 2.16 17.29 -4.20
C ARG A 70 2.24 15.83 -3.75
N TYR A 71 2.66 15.59 -2.52
CA TYR A 71 2.68 14.27 -1.91
C TYR A 71 1.27 13.69 -1.77
N GLN A 72 0.28 14.48 -1.31
CA GLN A 72 -1.12 14.01 -1.24
C GLN A 72 -1.66 13.61 -2.63
N ILE A 73 -1.41 14.42 -3.66
CA ILE A 73 -1.81 14.10 -5.04
C ILE A 73 -1.14 12.79 -5.50
N PHE A 74 0.14 12.61 -5.18
CA PHE A 74 0.87 11.39 -5.48
C PHE A 74 0.28 10.16 -4.79
N GLN A 75 -0.09 10.25 -3.51
CA GLN A 75 -0.75 9.17 -2.78
C GLN A 75 -2.05 8.75 -3.48
N ASP A 76 -2.87 9.72 -3.89
CA ASP A 76 -4.12 9.45 -4.60
C ASP A 76 -3.87 8.79 -5.97
N LYS A 77 -2.80 9.18 -6.68
CA LYS A 77 -2.41 8.56 -7.95
C LYS A 77 -1.94 7.12 -7.78
N VAL A 78 -1.13 6.82 -6.76
CA VAL A 78 -0.69 5.45 -6.46
C VAL A 78 -1.91 4.57 -6.19
N LYS A 79 -2.82 5.02 -5.31
CA LYS A 79 -4.05 4.29 -4.98
C LYS A 79 -4.93 4.02 -6.20
N TYR A 80 -5.06 5.00 -7.10
CA TYR A 80 -5.81 4.82 -8.34
C TYR A 80 -5.18 3.78 -9.28
N ILE A 81 -3.85 3.79 -9.39
CA ILE A 81 -3.12 2.83 -10.22
C ILE A 81 -3.27 1.42 -9.65
N GLU A 82 -3.17 1.26 -8.34
CA GLU A 82 -3.39 -0.02 -7.66
C GLU A 82 -4.81 -0.54 -7.92
N ASP A 83 -5.84 0.29 -7.70
CA ASP A 83 -7.24 -0.09 -7.96
C ASP A 83 -7.48 -0.46 -9.44
N TYR A 84 -6.93 0.31 -10.38
CA TYR A 84 -7.05 0.01 -11.81
C TYR A 84 -6.36 -1.32 -12.17
N ASN A 85 -5.16 -1.56 -11.64
CA ASN A 85 -4.40 -2.77 -11.91
C ASN A 85 -5.09 -4.00 -11.31
N ASN A 86 -5.63 -3.89 -10.09
CA ASN A 86 -6.42 -4.96 -9.48
C ASN A 86 -7.66 -5.30 -10.33
N LYS A 87 -8.36 -4.29 -10.86
CA LYS A 87 -9.49 -4.49 -11.79
C LYS A 87 -9.05 -5.08 -13.12
N SER A 88 -7.85 -4.73 -13.61
CA SER A 88 -7.31 -5.34 -14.82
C SER A 88 -6.96 -6.81 -14.61
N GLU A 89 -6.42 -7.18 -13.45
CA GLU A 89 -6.12 -8.56 -13.08
C GLU A 89 -7.42 -9.39 -12.93
N ALA A 90 -8.51 -8.76 -12.48
CA ALA A 90 -9.85 -9.35 -12.46
C ALA A 90 -10.52 -9.43 -13.86
N GLY A 91 -9.89 -8.90 -14.91
CA GLY A 91 -10.42 -8.90 -16.27
C GLY A 91 -11.46 -7.82 -16.59
N GLU A 92 -11.73 -6.89 -15.67
CA GLU A 92 -12.69 -5.78 -15.84
C GLU A 92 -12.12 -4.57 -16.61
N LYS A 93 -10.79 -4.48 -16.64
CA LYS A 93 -10.03 -3.47 -17.37
C LYS A 93 -8.96 -4.15 -18.22
N SER A 94 -8.55 -3.47 -19.27
CA SER A 94 -7.46 -3.92 -20.12
C SER A 94 -6.23 -3.05 -19.89
N GLY A 95 -5.07 -3.70 -19.76
CA GLY A 95 -3.78 -3.04 -19.62
C GLY A 95 -3.40 -2.71 -18.17
N LYS A 96 -2.16 -2.26 -17.98
CA LYS A 96 -1.57 -1.96 -16.68
C LYS A 96 -1.18 -0.49 -16.63
N LEU A 97 -1.50 0.18 -15.52
CA LEU A 97 -1.04 1.53 -15.22
C LEU A 97 0.21 1.50 -14.34
N ALA A 98 1.04 2.53 -14.48
CA ALA A 98 2.23 2.75 -13.69
C ALA A 98 2.40 4.25 -13.40
N ILE A 99 3.11 4.56 -12.32
CA ILE A 99 3.45 5.94 -11.97
C ILE A 99 4.35 6.54 -13.04
N ASN A 100 4.00 7.74 -13.49
CA ASN A 100 4.74 8.51 -14.48
C ASN A 100 5.13 9.89 -13.94
N LYS A 101 5.83 10.71 -14.73
CA LYS A 101 6.29 12.07 -14.36
C LYS A 101 5.20 13.06 -13.92
N PHE A 102 3.94 12.74 -14.15
CA PHE A 102 2.76 13.54 -13.78
C PHE A 102 2.07 13.01 -12.50
N GLY A 103 2.72 12.10 -11.77
CA GLY A 103 2.17 11.50 -10.56
C GLY A 103 1.87 12.52 -9.44
N ASP A 104 2.51 13.67 -9.45
CA ASP A 104 2.34 14.79 -8.52
C ASP A 104 1.34 15.87 -8.99
N LEU A 105 0.73 15.68 -10.16
CA LEU A 105 -0.16 16.65 -10.79
C LEU A 105 -1.60 16.13 -10.86
N THR A 106 -2.53 17.05 -10.65
CA THR A 106 -3.94 16.81 -10.94
C THR A 106 -4.19 16.77 -12.44
N ALA A 107 -5.32 16.20 -12.81
CA ALA A 107 -5.74 16.12 -14.20
C ALA A 107 -5.80 17.52 -14.85
N ASP A 108 -6.34 18.50 -14.14
CA ASP A 108 -6.52 19.87 -14.63
C ASP A 108 -5.17 20.58 -14.77
N GLU A 109 -4.27 20.42 -13.81
CA GLU A 109 -2.90 20.98 -13.89
C GLU A 109 -2.12 20.41 -15.08
N VAL A 110 -2.31 19.13 -15.42
CA VAL A 110 -1.70 18.56 -16.62
C VAL A 110 -2.24 19.23 -17.88
N VAL A 111 -3.55 19.49 -17.94
CA VAL A 111 -4.19 20.11 -19.12
C VAL A 111 -3.72 21.54 -19.31
N GLU A 112 -3.70 22.29 -18.21
CA GLU A 112 -3.26 23.69 -18.19
C GLU A 112 -1.81 23.83 -18.63
N ARG A 113 -0.91 22.95 -18.17
CA ARG A 113 0.53 23.07 -18.43
C ARG A 113 0.99 22.43 -19.73
N TYR A 114 0.32 21.39 -20.22
CA TYR A 114 0.86 20.54 -21.29
C TYR A 114 -0.05 20.38 -22.51
N THR A 115 -1.30 20.84 -22.48
CA THR A 115 -2.24 20.64 -23.60
C THR A 115 -2.86 21.93 -24.11
N ASP A 116 -2.21 23.08 -23.85
CA ASP A 116 -2.72 24.42 -24.20
C ASP A 116 -4.18 24.65 -23.75
N GLY A 117 -4.56 24.07 -22.61
CA GLY A 117 -5.91 24.16 -22.05
C GLY A 117 -6.97 23.36 -22.80
N ARG A 118 -6.62 22.42 -23.68
CA ARG A 118 -7.58 21.58 -24.42
C ARG A 118 -7.74 20.21 -23.74
N PRO A 119 -8.81 19.99 -22.95
CA PRO A 119 -9.06 18.68 -22.38
C PRO A 119 -9.45 17.67 -23.48
N ASP A 120 -8.96 16.45 -23.34
CA ASP A 120 -9.43 15.32 -24.13
C ASP A 120 -10.92 15.07 -23.82
N PRO A 121 -11.82 15.07 -24.83
CA PRO A 121 -13.26 14.91 -24.62
C PRO A 121 -13.64 13.56 -24.00
N ASP A 122 -12.82 12.52 -24.19
CA ASP A 122 -13.06 11.17 -23.65
C ASP A 122 -12.39 10.95 -22.29
N ARG A 123 -11.78 11.99 -21.72
CA ARG A 123 -11.07 11.89 -20.45
C ARG A 123 -12.04 11.61 -19.32
N LYS A 124 -11.80 10.51 -18.60
CA LYS A 124 -12.55 10.22 -17.37
C LYS A 124 -12.29 11.30 -16.31
N PRO A 125 -13.32 11.66 -15.51
CA PRO A 125 -13.21 12.71 -14.51
C PRO A 125 -12.04 12.49 -13.55
N PRO A 126 -11.46 13.58 -13.01
CA PRO A 126 -10.35 13.51 -12.08
C PRO A 126 -10.72 12.73 -10.81
N ILE A 127 -9.73 12.08 -10.23
CA ILE A 127 -9.83 11.45 -8.91
C ILE A 127 -10.13 12.57 -7.89
N GLY A 128 -11.26 12.47 -7.17
CA GLY A 128 -11.59 13.36 -6.06
C GLY A 128 -12.32 14.68 -6.40
N LYS A 129 -13.05 14.75 -7.52
CA LYS A 129 -14.05 15.81 -7.76
C LYS A 129 -15.47 15.24 -7.83
#